data_AF-A0A0J1CR58-F1
#
_entry.id   AF-A0A0J1CR58-F1
#
_cell.length_a   1.000
_cell.length_b   1.000
_cell.length_c   1.000
_cell.angle_alpha   90.00
_cell.angle_beta   90.00
_cell.angle_gamma   90.00
#
_symmetry.space_group_name_H-M   'P 1'
#
loop_
_entity.id
_entity.type
_entity.pdbx_description
1 polymer ?
#
loop_
_entity_poly.entity_id
_entity_poly.type
_entity_poly.pdbx_seq_one_letter_code
_entity_poly.pdbx_strand_id
1 'polypeptide(L)'
;MANEQFWISVNGNFADVTVLEWCKVFADKKGKHHWTKVVQDKAAFMAGLLAKLGVEEVAWSAYVEEMRFLRDKFIAHLDDEQVMTLPQLDMAKMSAVYLYTYLLENEDEGDVFVDAPQNAAEWFNRFSDETRAVYHARDIAVLPC
;
A
#
# COMPACT_ATOMS: atom_id res chain seq x y z
N MET A 1 -10.03 6.67 -27.21
CA MET A 1 -9.09 7.78 -26.91
C MET A 1 -9.44 8.50 -25.60
N ALA A 2 -10.49 9.33 -25.47
CA ALA A 2 -10.74 10.07 -24.22
C ALA A 2 -11.02 9.18 -22.97
N ASN A 3 -11.78 8.09 -23.15
CA ASN A 3 -12.07 7.14 -22.07
C ASN A 3 -10.83 6.35 -21.62
N GLU A 4 -9.95 5.98 -22.56
CA GLU A 4 -8.74 5.21 -22.29
C GLU A 4 -7.69 6.05 -21.53
N GLN A 5 -7.49 7.30 -21.98
CA GLN A 5 -6.60 8.23 -21.29
C GLN A 5 -7.06 8.51 -19.85
N PHE A 6 -8.38 8.58 -19.62
CA PHE A 6 -8.94 8.71 -18.28
C PHE A 6 -8.53 7.54 -17.37
N TRP A 7 -8.72 6.28 -17.81
CA TRP A 7 -8.36 5.11 -17.00
C TRP A 7 -6.85 5.01 -16.75
N ILE A 8 -6.02 5.34 -17.73
CA ILE A 8 -4.56 5.40 -17.56
C ILE A 8 -4.20 6.41 -16.47
N SER A 9 -4.71 7.64 -16.58
CA SER A 9 -4.39 8.71 -15.63
C SER A 9 -4.90 8.41 -14.22
N VAL A 10 -6.12 7.87 -14.09
CA VAL A 10 -6.71 7.52 -12.79
C VAL A 10 -5.96 6.36 -12.13
N ASN A 11 -5.64 5.30 -12.85
CA ASN A 11 -4.89 4.17 -12.30
C ASN A 11 -3.46 4.57 -11.92
N GLY A 12 -2.80 5.40 -12.73
CA GLY A 12 -1.50 5.98 -12.39
C GLY A 12 -1.55 6.77 -11.08
N ASN A 13 -2.54 7.65 -10.93
CA ASN A 13 -2.71 8.44 -9.71
C ASN A 13 -2.94 7.56 -8.47
N PHE A 14 -3.72 6.48 -8.56
CA PHE A 14 -3.90 5.55 -7.43
C PHE A 14 -2.61 4.81 -7.06
N ALA A 15 -1.79 4.43 -8.04
CA ALA A 15 -0.47 3.86 -7.78
C ALA A 15 0.42 4.87 -7.04
N ASP A 16 0.44 6.12 -7.50
CA ASP A 16 1.23 7.18 -6.86
C ASP A 16 0.80 7.42 -5.41
N VAL A 17 -0.50 7.53 -5.16
CA VAL A 17 -1.07 7.69 -3.81
C VAL A 17 -0.71 6.50 -2.92
N THR A 18 -0.79 5.27 -3.44
CA THR A 18 -0.43 4.06 -2.71
C THR A 18 1.02 4.12 -2.24
N VAL A 19 1.94 4.48 -3.13
CA VAL A 19 3.37 4.59 -2.82
C VAL A 19 3.63 5.71 -1.82
N LEU A 20 3.01 6.89 -2.01
CA LEU A 20 3.15 8.04 -1.11
C LEU A 20 2.70 7.71 0.30
N GLU A 21 1.48 7.20 0.47
CA GLU A 21 0.95 6.90 1.80
C GLU A 21 1.71 5.76 2.48
N TRP A 22 2.05 4.71 1.73
CA TRP A 22 2.85 3.62 2.26
C TRP A 22 4.24 4.10 2.73
N CYS A 23 4.89 4.98 1.95
CA CYS A 23 6.19 5.52 2.32
C CYS A 23 6.14 6.38 3.59
N LYS A 24 5.06 7.13 3.85
CA LYS A 24 4.91 7.89 5.11
C LYS A 24 4.90 6.97 6.33
N VAL A 25 4.31 5.79 6.19
CA VAL A 25 4.14 4.82 7.27
C VAL A 25 5.39 3.97 7.46
N PHE A 26 5.99 3.44 6.39
CA PHE A 26 7.07 2.45 6.47
C PHE A 26 8.47 2.95 6.08
N ALA A 27 8.57 3.99 5.26
CA ALA A 27 9.84 4.43 4.70
C ALA A 27 10.40 5.71 5.33
N ASP A 28 9.54 6.62 5.80
CA ASP A 28 9.95 7.91 6.38
C ASP A 28 10.13 7.83 7.91
N LYS A 29 11.29 7.35 8.35
CA LYS A 29 11.63 7.18 9.78
C LYS A 29 11.50 8.45 10.63
N LYS A 30 11.63 9.63 10.01
CA LYS A 30 11.52 10.93 10.70
C LYS A 30 10.09 11.49 10.64
N GLY A 31 9.26 10.94 9.77
CA GLY A 31 7.87 11.33 9.57
C GLY A 31 7.00 11.10 10.81
N LYS A 32 5.99 11.97 10.96
CA LYS A 32 5.00 11.87 12.05
C LYS A 32 4.11 10.63 11.98
N HIS A 33 4.00 10.01 10.81
CA HIS A 33 3.13 8.85 10.56
C HIS A 33 3.88 7.52 10.55
N HIS A 34 5.19 7.53 10.81
CA HIS A 34 5.98 6.31 10.79
C HIS A 34 5.49 5.32 11.85
N TRP A 35 5.39 4.04 11.50
CA TRP A 35 4.83 3.00 12.39
C TRP A 35 5.51 2.95 13.77
N THR A 36 6.80 3.28 13.86
CA THR A 36 7.54 3.31 15.14
C THR A 36 7.06 4.37 16.13
N LYS A 37 6.17 5.29 15.71
CA LYS A 37 5.57 6.31 16.58
C LYS A 37 4.40 5.77 17.38
N VAL A 38 3.75 4.72 16.90
CA VAL A 38 2.53 4.15 17.49
C VAL A 38 2.74 2.74 18.00
N VAL A 39 3.70 1.99 17.46
CA VAL A 39 4.04 0.65 17.95
C VAL A 39 5.00 0.72 19.14
N GLN A 40 4.58 0.17 20.28
CA GLN A 40 5.37 0.10 21.51
C GLN A 40 6.51 -0.92 21.37
N ASP A 41 6.17 -2.19 21.14
CA ASP A 41 7.15 -3.28 20.95
C ASP A 41 7.60 -3.41 19.49
N LYS A 42 8.54 -2.54 19.13
CA LYS A 42 9.09 -2.45 17.76
C LYS A 42 9.81 -3.74 17.33
N ALA A 43 10.42 -4.46 18.28
CA ALA A 43 11.17 -5.66 17.98
C ALA A 43 10.21 -6.82 17.66
N ALA A 44 9.19 -7.02 18.49
CA ALA A 44 8.16 -8.03 18.25
C ALA A 44 7.38 -7.73 16.96
N PHE A 45 7.02 -6.45 16.74
CA PHE A 45 6.36 -6.03 15.50
C PHE A 45 7.20 -6.36 14.26
N MET A 46 8.48 -5.96 14.25
CA MET A 46 9.32 -6.20 13.08
C MET A 46 9.52 -7.70 12.82
N ALA A 47 9.76 -8.49 13.87
CA ALA A 47 9.89 -9.94 13.74
C ALA A 47 8.61 -10.59 13.19
N GLY A 48 7.45 -10.17 13.69
CA GLY A 48 6.16 -10.66 13.21
C GLY A 48 5.82 -10.21 11.79
N LEU A 49 6.17 -8.98 11.41
CA LEU A 49 6.01 -8.46 10.05
C LEU A 49 6.85 -9.28 9.06
N LEU A 50 8.14 -9.47 9.35
CA LEU A 50 9.04 -10.26 8.49
C LEU A 50 8.54 -11.70 8.34
N ALA A 51 8.11 -12.32 9.44
CA ALA A 51 7.50 -13.65 9.42
C ALA A 51 6.22 -13.69 8.58
N LYS A 52 5.36 -12.68 8.67
CA LYS A 52 4.12 -12.59 7.89
C LYS A 52 4.38 -12.41 6.39
N LEU A 53 5.40 -11.64 6.04
CA LEU A 53 5.82 -11.42 4.66
C LEU A 53 6.61 -12.60 4.08
N GLY A 54 7.16 -13.48 4.94
CA GLY A 54 8.01 -14.58 4.52
C GLY A 54 9.36 -14.11 3.96
N VAL A 55 9.88 -12.99 4.47
CA VAL A 55 11.13 -12.38 4.00
C VAL A 55 12.07 -12.06 5.14
N GLU A 56 13.36 -12.02 4.83
CA GLU A 56 14.40 -11.57 5.76
C GLU A 56 14.48 -10.03 5.80
N GLU A 57 15.09 -9.50 6.87
CA GLU A 57 15.25 -8.04 7.07
C GLU A 57 15.98 -7.35 5.90
N VAL A 58 16.95 -8.03 5.28
CA VAL A 58 17.67 -7.52 4.11
C VAL A 58 16.76 -7.32 2.90
N ALA A 59 15.86 -8.26 2.64
CA ALA A 59 14.91 -8.18 1.53
C ALA A 59 13.84 -7.13 1.79
N TRP A 60 13.35 -7.04 3.03
CA TRP A 60 12.45 -5.96 3.45
C TRP A 60 13.11 -4.58 3.28
N SER A 61 14.36 -4.43 3.71
CA SER A 61 15.10 -3.18 3.58
C SER A 61 15.28 -2.78 2.12
N ALA A 62 15.62 -3.73 1.25
CA ALA A 62 15.71 -3.48 -0.19
C ALA A 62 14.37 -3.00 -0.77
N TYR A 63 13.26 -3.64 -0.40
CA TYR A 63 11.92 -3.24 -0.83
C TYR A 63 11.55 -1.82 -0.38
N VAL A 64 11.86 -1.47 0.88
CA VAL A 64 11.63 -0.11 1.41
C VAL A 64 12.43 0.93 0.61
N GLU A 65 13.67 0.63 0.24
CA GLU A 65 14.49 1.52 -0.60
C GLU A 65 13.94 1.64 -2.02
N GLU A 66 13.45 0.55 -2.62
CA GLU A 66 12.78 0.59 -3.94
C GLU A 66 11.53 1.49 -3.93
N MET A 67 10.67 1.34 -2.92
CA MET A 67 9.48 2.19 -2.75
C MET A 67 9.86 3.66 -2.52
N ARG A 68 10.94 3.92 -1.77
CA ARG A 68 11.44 5.29 -1.55
C ARG A 68 12.02 5.89 -2.83
N PHE A 69 12.79 5.12 -3.58
CA PHE A 69 13.34 5.52 -4.87
C PHE A 69 12.22 5.91 -5.82
N LEU A 70 11.18 5.08 -5.92
CA LEU A 70 10.00 5.37 -6.73
C LEU A 70 9.34 6.70 -6.33
N ARG A 71 9.10 6.90 -5.02
CA ARG A 71 8.55 8.15 -4.50
C ARG A 71 9.41 9.34 -4.89
N ASP A 72 10.71 9.27 -4.61
CA ASP A 72 11.60 10.42 -4.76
C ASP A 72 11.80 10.75 -6.23
N LYS A 73 12.01 9.75 -7.09
CA LYS A 73 12.33 9.98 -8.51
C LYS A 73 11.13 10.25 -9.38
N PHE A 74 10.05 9.49 -9.22
CA PHE A 74 8.95 9.54 -10.17
C PHE A 74 7.75 10.34 -9.68
N ILE A 75 7.52 10.40 -8.37
CA ILE A 75 6.29 11.00 -7.82
C ILE A 75 6.54 12.41 -7.28
N ALA A 76 7.60 12.58 -6.48
CA ALA A 76 7.86 13.83 -5.77
C ALA A 76 8.66 14.84 -6.60
N HIS A 77 9.67 14.39 -7.34
CA HIS A 77 10.54 15.27 -8.12
C HIS A 77 10.23 15.27 -9.62
N LEU A 78 9.42 14.31 -10.11
CA LEU A 78 9.12 14.11 -11.55
C LEU A 78 10.40 14.20 -12.39
N ASP A 79 11.45 13.49 -11.96
CA ASP A 79 12.77 13.50 -12.60
C ASP A 79 12.71 12.87 -14.02
N ASP A 80 13.74 13.14 -14.85
CA ASP A 80 13.86 12.77 -16.28
C ASP A 80 13.91 11.25 -16.62
N GLU A 81 13.55 10.36 -15.70
CA GLU A 81 13.52 8.92 -15.99
C GLU A 81 12.31 8.56 -16.86
N GLN A 82 12.58 8.04 -18.06
CA GLN A 82 11.56 7.82 -19.09
C GLN A 82 10.64 6.61 -18.83
N VAL A 83 11.00 5.71 -17.90
CA VAL A 83 10.26 4.48 -17.63
C VAL A 83 10.12 4.24 -16.13
N MET A 84 8.90 4.32 -15.64
CA MET A 84 8.55 3.95 -14.27
C MET A 84 8.23 2.46 -14.19
N THR A 85 8.96 1.72 -13.36
CA THR A 85 8.61 0.33 -13.01
C THR A 85 8.03 0.31 -11.60
N LEU A 86 6.73 -0.03 -11.49
CA LEU A 86 6.11 -0.22 -10.19
C LEU A 86 6.63 -1.51 -9.55
N PRO A 87 7.10 -1.47 -8.29
CA PRO A 87 7.43 -2.68 -7.55
C PRO A 87 6.15 -3.49 -7.28
N GLN A 88 6.31 -4.76 -6.93
CA GLN A 88 5.18 -5.59 -6.55
C GLN A 88 4.51 -5.01 -5.29
N LEU A 89 3.24 -4.62 -5.42
CA LEU A 89 2.48 -3.99 -4.33
C LEU A 89 1.89 -4.99 -3.34
N ASP A 90 2.07 -6.30 -3.56
CA ASP A 90 1.61 -7.33 -2.62
C ASP A 90 2.30 -7.21 -1.26
N MET A 91 3.60 -6.94 -1.25
CA MET A 91 4.34 -6.72 0.01
C MET A 91 3.87 -5.43 0.71
N ALA A 92 3.60 -4.37 -0.04
CA ALA A 92 3.01 -3.13 0.51
C ALA A 92 1.62 -3.39 1.12
N LYS A 93 0.75 -4.13 0.43
CA LYS A 93 -0.56 -4.53 0.92
C LYS A 93 -0.44 -5.37 2.19
N MET A 94 0.36 -6.44 2.16
CA MET A 94 0.49 -7.36 3.29
C MET A 94 1.08 -6.67 4.53
N SER A 95 2.06 -5.79 4.35
CA SER A 95 2.64 -5.01 5.47
C SER A 95 1.63 -4.02 6.05
N ALA A 96 0.85 -3.33 5.22
CA ALA A 96 -0.22 -2.44 5.67
C ALA A 96 -1.33 -3.18 6.45
N VAL A 97 -1.78 -4.32 5.93
CA VAL A 97 -2.75 -5.19 6.63
C VAL A 97 -2.19 -5.67 7.96
N TYR A 98 -0.93 -6.12 7.98
CA TYR A 98 -0.29 -6.59 9.20
C TYR A 98 -0.20 -5.48 10.26
N LEU A 99 0.25 -4.27 9.87
CA LEU A 99 0.29 -3.13 10.79
C LEU A 99 -1.10 -2.81 11.33
N TYR A 100 -2.11 -2.76 10.46
CA TYR A 100 -3.47 -2.47 10.88
C TYR A 100 -3.97 -3.48 11.92
N THR A 101 -3.81 -4.78 11.66
CA THR A 101 -4.19 -5.84 12.60
C THR A 101 -3.39 -5.74 13.90
N TYR A 102 -2.08 -5.50 13.82
CA TYR A 102 -1.23 -5.35 15.01
C TYR A 102 -1.71 -4.21 15.91
N LEU A 103 -2.07 -3.06 15.33
CA LEU A 103 -2.57 -1.91 16.09
C LEU A 103 -3.88 -2.23 16.81
N LEU A 104 -4.83 -2.90 16.15
CA LEU A 104 -6.08 -3.33 16.78
C LEU A 104 -5.84 -4.32 17.93
N GLU A 105 -4.93 -5.27 17.73
CA GLU A 105 -4.71 -6.35 18.71
C GLU A 105 -3.84 -5.94 19.89
N ASN A 106 -2.95 -4.95 19.72
CA ASN A 106 -1.89 -4.65 20.69
C ASN A 106 -1.86 -3.19 21.15
N GLU A 107 -2.49 -2.26 20.43
CA GLU A 107 -2.37 -0.80 20.67
C GLU A 107 -3.73 -0.09 20.80
N ASP A 108 -4.86 -0.80 20.85
CA ASP A 108 -6.21 -0.22 21.05
C ASP A 108 -6.48 0.14 22.52
N GLU A 109 -5.61 0.97 23.10
CA GLU A 109 -5.84 1.51 24.43
C GLU A 109 -6.98 2.54 24.39
N GLY A 110 -8.10 2.20 25.04
CA GLY A 110 -9.21 3.14 25.24
C GLY A 110 -10.25 3.17 24.12
N ASP A 111 -10.41 2.06 23.38
CA ASP A 111 -11.43 1.88 22.34
C ASP A 111 -11.37 2.98 21.26
N VAL A 112 -10.16 3.39 20.88
CA VAL A 112 -9.94 4.46 19.90
C VAL A 112 -10.24 4.00 18.46
N PHE A 113 -10.37 2.68 18.25
CA PHE A 113 -10.69 2.07 16.97
C PHE A 113 -12.16 1.61 16.83
N VAL A 114 -13.10 2.14 17.63
CA VAL A 114 -14.53 1.73 17.62
C VAL A 114 -15.19 1.73 16.24
N ASP A 115 -14.86 2.69 15.38
CA ASP A 115 -15.44 2.81 14.03
C ASP A 115 -14.54 2.17 12.95
N ALA A 116 -13.41 1.59 13.34
CA ALA A 116 -12.43 1.05 12.43
C ALA A 116 -12.85 -0.35 11.93
N PRO A 117 -12.70 -0.67 10.63
CA PRO A 117 -12.98 -2.01 10.11
C PRO A 117 -12.18 -3.09 10.84
N GLN A 118 -12.82 -4.02 11.52
CA GLN A 118 -12.14 -5.03 12.34
C GLN A 118 -11.23 -5.99 11.54
N ASN A 119 -11.35 -6.00 10.20
CA ASN A 119 -10.52 -6.80 9.33
C ASN A 119 -10.16 -6.02 8.05
N ALA A 120 -8.94 -5.49 8.00
CA ALA A 120 -8.44 -4.76 6.83
C ALA A 120 -8.35 -5.62 5.55
N ALA A 121 -8.10 -6.92 5.67
CA ALA A 121 -8.02 -7.80 4.50
C ALA A 121 -9.40 -8.03 3.87
N GLU A 122 -10.41 -8.28 4.70
CA GLU A 122 -11.81 -8.40 4.26
C GLU A 122 -12.29 -7.09 3.64
N TRP A 123 -12.00 -5.97 4.31
CA TRP A 123 -12.30 -4.62 3.82
C TRP A 123 -11.71 -4.40 2.43
N PHE A 124 -10.40 -4.68 2.25
CA PHE A 124 -9.74 -4.60 0.95
C PHE A 124 -10.40 -5.49 -0.10
N ASN A 125 -10.67 -6.75 0.23
CA ASN A 125 -11.22 -7.73 -0.71
C ASN A 125 -12.59 -7.29 -1.22
N ARG A 126 -13.45 -6.76 -0.35
CA ARG A 126 -14.75 -6.20 -0.73
C ARG A 126 -14.62 -5.15 -1.84
N PHE A 127 -13.78 -4.13 -1.65
CA PHE A 127 -13.61 -3.09 -2.69
C PHE A 127 -12.91 -3.61 -3.93
N SER A 128 -12.02 -4.60 -3.79
CA SER A 128 -11.39 -5.27 -4.93
C SER A 128 -12.43 -5.99 -5.79
N ASP A 129 -13.38 -6.69 -5.17
CA ASP A 129 -14.47 -7.39 -5.85
C ASP A 129 -15.46 -6.42 -6.50
N GLU A 130 -15.86 -5.36 -5.79
CA GLU A 130 -16.69 -4.27 -6.34
C GLU A 130 -16.03 -3.65 -7.59
N THR A 131 -14.73 -3.36 -7.51
CA THR A 131 -13.95 -2.80 -8.63
C THR A 131 -13.89 -3.78 -9.80
N ARG A 132 -13.62 -5.06 -9.53
CA ARG A 132 -13.54 -6.10 -10.55
C ARG A 132 -14.86 -6.27 -11.29
N ALA A 133 -15.99 -6.19 -10.59
CA ALA A 133 -17.31 -6.21 -11.20
C ALA A 133 -17.51 -5.05 -12.20
N VAL A 134 -17.02 -3.85 -11.88
CA VAL A 134 -17.07 -2.67 -12.79
C VAL A 134 -16.15 -2.85 -14.00
N TYR A 135 -14.95 -3.39 -13.82
CA TYR A 135 -14.02 -3.67 -14.92
C TYR A 135 -14.58 -4.76 -15.86
N HIS A 136 -15.06 -5.88 -15.33
CA HIS A 136 -15.64 -6.95 -16.16
C HIS A 136 -16.97 -6.58 -16.81
N ALA A 137 -17.79 -5.74 -16.17
CA ALA A 137 -18.98 -5.19 -16.81
C ALA A 137 -18.65 -4.34 -18.06
N ARG A 138 -17.40 -3.86 -18.19
CA ARG A 138 -16.92 -3.14 -19.36
C ARG A 138 -16.30 -4.03 -20.44
N ASP A 139 -15.73 -5.18 -20.08
CA ASP A 139 -15.25 -6.18 -21.06
C ASP A 139 -16.41 -6.84 -21.84
N ILE A 140 -17.65 -6.76 -21.34
CA ILE A 140 -18.86 -7.18 -22.07
C ILE A 140 -19.36 -6.07 -23.02
N ALA A 141 -18.86 -4.83 -22.90
CA ALA A 141 -19.27 -3.68 -23.71
C ALA A 141 -18.25 -3.28 -24.81
N VAL A 142 -17.16 -4.01 -24.98
CA VAL A 142 -16.14 -3.75 -26.02
C VAL A 142 -15.80 -5.01 -26.82
N LEU A 143 -16.81 -5.65 -27.42
CA LEU A 143 -16.71 -6.45 -28.65
C LEU A 143 -18.06 -6.31 -29.36
N PRO A 144 -18.17 -5.52 -30.46
CA PRO A 144 -17.57 -5.89 -31.75
C PRO A 144 -17.03 -4.71 -32.60
N CYS A 145 -15.87 -4.91 -33.21
CA CYS A 145 -15.58 -4.62 -34.62
C CYS A 145 -14.37 -5.44 -35.05
#